data_AF-A0A3B6GR48-F1
#
_entry.id   AF-A0A3B6GR48-F1
#
_cell.length_a   1.000
_cell.length_b   1.000
_cell.length_c   1.000
_cell.angle_alpha   90.00
_cell.angle_beta   90.00
_cell.angle_gamma   90.00
#
_symmetry.space_group_name_H-M   'P 1'
#
loop_
_entity.id
_entity.type
_entity.pdbx_description
1 polymer ?
#
loop_
_entity_poly.entity_id
_entity_poly.type
_entity_poly.pdbx_seq_one_letter_code
_entity_poly.pdbx_strand_id
1 'polypeptide(L)'
;MVFFALLVGAELDGLTNLQPRGGCDDPSYPYYFKCKLCSREGSVVVIPGQGTPLTAEQSQKGEMTCLMVFECRGYEPIEFAFGNGWKAESVHGTPFDIDLSEGEFDEYDEKGECPVALSKLQSTFKVVKKQGFHGKTRYV
;
A
#
# COMPACT_ATOMS: atom_id res chain seq x y z
N MET A 1 -1.50 -11.68 -18.98
CA MET A 1 -1.19 -10.63 -17.99
C MET A 1 -2.43 -10.40 -17.17
N VAL A 2 -2.31 -10.28 -15.85
CA VAL A 2 -3.42 -10.01 -14.94
C VAL A 2 -2.99 -8.82 -14.08
N PHE A 3 -3.93 -7.92 -13.79
CA PHE A 3 -3.66 -6.75 -12.95
C PHE A 3 -4.28 -6.99 -11.58
N PHE A 4 -3.53 -6.66 -10.52
CA PHE A 4 -3.98 -6.79 -9.15
C PHE A 4 -3.87 -5.45 -8.44
N ALA A 5 -4.93 -5.00 -7.80
CA ALA A 5 -4.89 -3.90 -6.84
C ALA A 5 -4.60 -4.48 -5.43
N LEU A 6 -3.61 -3.93 -4.75
CA LEU A 6 -3.42 -4.12 -3.31
C LEU A 6 -4.24 -3.08 -2.57
N LEU A 7 -5.24 -3.54 -1.84
CA LEU A 7 -5.98 -2.71 -0.91
C LEU A 7 -5.36 -2.85 0.48
N VAL A 8 -5.20 -1.73 1.19
CA VAL A 8 -4.70 -1.69 2.58
C VAL A 8 -5.65 -0.88 3.46
N GLY A 9 -5.91 -1.41 4.65
CA GLY A 9 -6.66 -0.74 5.71
C GLY A 9 -5.91 -0.84 7.03
N ALA A 10 -6.18 0.10 7.93
CA ALA A 10 -5.65 0.16 9.29
C ALA A 10 -6.56 1.06 10.12
N GLU A 11 -6.52 0.93 11.43
CA GLU A 11 -7.00 1.97 12.34
C GLU A 11 -5.88 2.98 12.60
N LEU A 12 -6.14 4.24 12.29
CA LEU A 12 -5.22 5.37 12.47
C LEU A 12 -5.78 6.27 13.57
N ASP A 13 -5.03 6.43 14.66
CA ASP A 13 -5.29 7.39 15.72
C ASP A 13 -4.21 8.48 15.67
N GLY A 14 -4.61 9.74 15.59
CA GLY A 14 -3.69 10.87 15.42
C GLY A 14 -2.87 10.88 14.11
N LEU A 15 -3.01 9.88 13.23
CA LEU A 15 -2.25 9.70 11.98
C LEU A 15 -3.12 9.83 10.72
N THR A 16 -2.47 10.18 9.59
CA THR A 16 -3.03 10.18 8.25
C THR A 16 -1.95 9.89 7.20
N ASN A 17 -2.36 9.68 5.95
CA ASN A 17 -1.48 9.49 4.79
C ASN A 17 -0.48 8.31 4.93
N LEU A 18 -0.90 7.19 5.53
CA LEU A 18 -0.08 5.98 5.64
C LEU A 18 0.25 5.43 4.24
N GLN A 19 1.54 5.26 3.97
CA GLN A 19 2.06 4.77 2.69
C GLN A 19 3.49 4.22 2.82
N PRO A 20 4.00 3.48 1.82
CA PRO A 20 5.43 3.15 1.74
C PRO A 20 6.29 4.41 1.73
N ARG A 21 7.52 4.32 2.28
CA ARG A 21 8.46 5.45 2.35
C ARG A 21 8.76 6.06 0.97
N GLY A 22 8.90 5.21 -0.05
CA GLY A 22 9.07 5.58 -1.46
C GLY A 22 7.81 6.15 -2.13
N GLY A 23 6.67 6.16 -1.43
CA GLY A 23 5.36 6.54 -1.96
C GLY A 23 4.65 5.38 -2.67
N CYS A 24 3.42 5.63 -3.09
CA CYS A 24 2.57 4.64 -3.74
C CYS A 24 2.89 4.41 -5.24
N ASP A 25 3.76 5.24 -5.83
CA ASP A 25 4.00 5.31 -7.28
C ASP A 25 5.43 4.92 -7.70
N ASP A 26 6.23 4.36 -6.79
CA ASP A 26 7.64 4.06 -7.07
C ASP A 26 7.79 2.97 -8.16
N PRO A 27 8.30 3.30 -9.37
CA PRO A 27 8.47 2.34 -10.45
C PRO A 27 9.74 1.48 -10.32
N SER A 28 10.58 1.73 -9.31
CA SER A 28 11.92 1.15 -9.20
C SER A 28 11.94 -0.33 -8.78
N TYR A 29 10.78 -0.94 -8.55
CA TYR A 29 10.67 -2.32 -8.06
C TYR A 29 9.95 -3.29 -9.02
N PRO A 30 10.44 -3.52 -10.26
CA PRO A 30 10.03 -4.70 -11.01
C PRO A 30 10.71 -5.94 -10.41
N TYR A 31 9.92 -6.87 -9.91
CA TYR A 31 10.43 -8.16 -9.46
C TYR A 31 10.31 -9.19 -10.57
N TYR A 32 11.41 -9.87 -10.86
CA TYR A 32 11.47 -10.98 -11.82
C TYR A 32 11.79 -12.27 -11.09
N PHE A 33 10.96 -13.28 -11.27
CA PHE A 33 11.09 -14.54 -10.56
C PHE A 33 11.10 -15.71 -11.54
N LYS A 34 11.97 -16.68 -11.25
CA LYS A 34 11.95 -18.00 -11.88
C LYS A 34 11.38 -19.02 -10.90
N CYS A 35 10.32 -19.71 -11.31
CA CYS A 35 9.67 -20.71 -10.47
C CYS A 35 10.65 -21.86 -10.22
N LYS A 36 10.94 -22.15 -8.95
CA LYS A 36 11.90 -23.18 -8.54
C LYS A 36 11.49 -24.60 -8.99
N LEU A 37 10.19 -24.85 -9.20
CA LEU A 37 9.68 -26.16 -9.58
C LEU A 37 9.66 -26.37 -11.10
N CYS A 38 9.07 -25.44 -11.87
CA CYS A 38 8.84 -25.62 -13.31
C CYS A 38 9.74 -24.74 -14.19
N SER A 39 10.66 -23.97 -13.62
CA SER A 39 11.57 -23.06 -14.30
C SER A 39 10.92 -21.95 -15.14
N ARG A 40 9.58 -21.80 -15.09
CA ARG A 40 8.88 -20.70 -15.76
C ARG A 40 9.27 -19.36 -15.13
N GLU A 41 9.48 -18.38 -15.98
CA GLU A 41 9.78 -17.01 -15.59
C GLU A 41 8.49 -16.19 -15.53
N GLY A 42 8.50 -15.17 -14.68
CA GLY A 42 7.40 -14.24 -14.54
C GLY A 42 7.83 -12.98 -13.82
N SER A 43 6.92 -12.02 -13.72
CA SER A 43 7.20 -10.70 -13.21
C SER A 43 6.04 -10.13 -12.41
N VAL A 44 6.36 -9.26 -11.45
CA VAL A 44 5.42 -8.40 -10.74
C VAL A 44 5.97 -6.97 -10.83
N VAL A 45 5.21 -6.07 -11.44
CA VAL A 45 5.65 -4.69 -11.71
C VAL A 45 4.58 -3.72 -11.24
N VAL A 46 4.95 -2.72 -10.43
CA VAL A 46 4.05 -1.64 -10.02
C VAL A 46 3.65 -0.81 -11.24
N ILE A 47 2.39 -0.39 -11.30
CA ILE A 47 1.87 0.57 -12.27
C ILE A 47 1.72 1.93 -11.56
N PRO A 48 2.60 2.91 -11.84
CA PRO A 48 2.54 4.21 -11.21
C PRO A 48 1.24 4.98 -11.51
N GLY A 49 0.90 5.88 -10.60
CA GLY A 49 -0.23 6.80 -10.68
C GLY A 49 -1.58 6.15 -10.39
N GLN A 50 -1.60 4.94 -9.81
CA GLN A 50 -2.82 4.21 -9.46
C GLN A 50 -3.02 4.06 -7.95
N GLY A 51 -1.99 4.33 -7.16
CA GLY A 51 -2.00 4.16 -5.72
C GLY A 51 -2.37 5.44 -4.97
N THR A 52 -2.96 5.29 -3.78
CA THR A 52 -3.23 6.39 -2.86
C THR A 52 -2.86 6.00 -1.43
N PRO A 53 -2.30 6.91 -0.62
CA PRO A 53 -2.14 6.67 0.82
C PRO A 53 -3.46 6.37 1.51
N LEU A 54 -3.41 5.74 2.67
CA LEU A 54 -4.60 5.57 3.53
C LEU A 54 -4.78 6.84 4.35
N THR A 55 -5.91 7.52 4.19
CA THR A 55 -6.20 8.75 4.93
C THR A 55 -6.92 8.46 6.24
N ALA A 56 -6.86 9.40 7.18
CA ALA A 56 -7.61 9.34 8.43
C ALA A 56 -9.12 9.16 8.19
N GLU A 57 -9.70 9.85 7.19
CA GLU A 57 -11.14 9.74 6.89
C GLU A 57 -11.53 8.36 6.38
N GLN A 58 -10.67 7.71 5.58
CA GLN A 58 -10.90 6.34 5.13
C GLN A 58 -10.79 5.37 6.30
N SER A 59 -9.75 5.52 7.13
CA SER A 59 -9.55 4.71 8.33
C SER A 59 -10.74 4.78 9.29
N GLN A 60 -11.25 5.99 9.58
CA GLN A 60 -12.42 6.20 10.44
C GLN A 60 -13.69 5.52 9.93
N LYS A 61 -13.83 5.34 8.61
CA LYS A 61 -14.95 4.63 7.99
C LYS A 61 -14.73 3.11 7.91
N GLY A 62 -13.57 2.62 8.32
CA GLY A 62 -13.16 1.23 8.11
C GLY A 62 -12.96 0.90 6.63
N GLU A 63 -12.67 1.91 5.80
CA GLU A 63 -12.42 1.74 4.37
C GLU A 63 -10.95 1.38 4.12
N MET A 64 -10.71 0.60 3.07
CA MET A 64 -9.37 0.31 2.57
C MET A 64 -9.05 1.24 1.40
N THR A 65 -7.81 1.73 1.35
CA THR A 65 -7.30 2.48 0.20
C THR A 65 -6.74 1.53 -0.86
N CYS A 66 -6.78 1.93 -2.13
CA CYS A 66 -6.03 1.24 -3.17
C CYS A 66 -4.58 1.71 -3.12
N LEU A 67 -3.72 0.96 -2.43
CA LEU A 67 -2.35 1.39 -2.16
C LEU A 67 -1.49 1.33 -3.42
N MET A 68 -1.59 0.26 -4.21
CA MET A 68 -0.80 0.06 -5.44
C MET A 68 -1.55 -0.85 -6.42
N VAL A 69 -1.23 -0.74 -7.71
CA VAL A 69 -1.67 -1.69 -8.74
C VAL A 69 -0.46 -2.36 -9.36
N PHE A 70 -0.51 -3.67 -9.56
CA PHE A 70 0.55 -4.49 -10.13
C PHE A 70 0.14 -5.07 -11.46
N GLU A 71 1.04 -5.07 -12.43
CA GLU A 71 1.00 -5.95 -13.60
C GLU A 71 1.73 -7.26 -13.28
N CYS A 72 0.98 -8.36 -13.22
CA CYS A 72 1.50 -9.68 -12.91
C CYS A 72 1.53 -10.57 -14.16
N ARG A 73 2.67 -11.25 -14.37
CA ARG A 73 2.89 -12.24 -15.42
C ARG A 73 3.41 -13.53 -14.81
N GLY A 74 2.65 -14.62 -14.93
CA GLY A 74 3.07 -15.94 -14.44
C GLY A 74 2.98 -16.17 -12.93
N TYR A 75 2.59 -15.14 -12.16
CA TYR A 75 2.39 -15.20 -10.72
C TYR A 75 1.09 -14.51 -10.31
N GLU A 76 0.54 -14.96 -9.19
CA GLU A 76 -0.63 -14.39 -8.54
C GLU A 76 -0.26 -14.08 -7.09
N PRO A 77 -0.37 -12.82 -6.64
CA PRO A 77 -0.15 -12.47 -5.25
C PRO A 77 -1.30 -12.99 -4.39
N ILE A 78 -0.97 -13.65 -3.28
CA ILE A 78 -1.95 -14.27 -2.37
C ILE A 78 -2.13 -13.43 -1.11
N GLU A 79 -1.03 -12.94 -0.55
CA GLU A 79 -1.01 -12.24 0.74
C GLU A 79 0.04 -11.14 0.71
N PHE A 80 -0.19 -10.09 1.51
CA PHE A 80 0.75 -9.01 1.70
C PHE A 80 1.25 -9.02 3.15
N ALA A 81 2.55 -9.17 3.32
CA ALA A 81 3.21 -9.09 4.62
C ALA A 81 3.66 -7.65 4.88
N PHE A 82 3.17 -7.07 5.98
CA PHE A 82 3.66 -5.79 6.47
C PHE A 82 5.06 -5.96 7.10
N GLY A 83 5.81 -4.87 7.13
CA GLY A 83 7.19 -4.84 7.62
C GLY A 83 7.62 -3.39 7.81
N ASN A 84 8.92 -3.14 7.76
CA ASN A 84 9.47 -1.79 7.86
C ASN A 84 9.29 -0.98 6.57
N GLY A 85 9.67 0.30 6.62
CA GLY A 85 9.72 1.16 5.43
C GLY A 85 8.39 1.84 5.10
N TRP A 86 7.55 2.08 6.10
CA TRP A 86 6.34 2.87 5.99
C TRP A 86 6.56 4.29 6.50
N LYS A 87 5.65 5.17 6.13
CA LYS A 87 5.56 6.51 6.70
C LYS A 87 4.11 6.93 6.82
N ALA A 88 3.85 7.82 7.77
CA ALA A 88 2.60 8.55 7.90
C ALA A 88 2.89 9.96 8.41
N GLU A 89 1.86 10.78 8.51
CA GLU A 89 1.91 12.11 9.10
C GLU A 89 0.92 12.16 10.26
N SER A 90 1.25 12.86 11.34
CA SER A 90 0.22 13.22 12.30
C SER A 90 -0.81 14.12 11.64
N VAL A 91 -1.99 14.23 12.25
CA VAL A 91 -3.01 15.22 11.86
C VAL A 91 -2.51 16.69 11.97
N HIS A 92 -1.36 16.91 12.61
CA HIS A 92 -0.67 18.21 12.70
C HIS A 92 0.50 18.36 11.71
N GLY A 93 0.72 17.36 10.84
CA GLY A 93 1.73 17.37 9.79
C GLY A 93 3.14 17.00 10.25
N THR A 94 3.31 16.41 11.43
CA THR A 94 4.59 15.84 11.87
C THR A 94 4.80 14.49 11.18
N PRO A 95 5.89 14.29 10.41
CA PRO A 95 6.13 13.03 9.71
C PRO A 95 6.70 11.95 10.65
N PHE A 96 6.26 10.70 10.45
CA PHE A 96 6.74 9.52 11.17
C PHE A 96 7.24 8.46 10.18
N ASP A 97 8.41 7.88 10.46
CA ASP A 97 8.87 6.63 9.84
C ASP A 97 8.28 5.48 10.68
N ILE A 98 7.58 4.55 10.03
CA ILE A 98 6.81 3.50 10.72
C ILE A 98 7.37 2.11 10.37
N ASP A 99 7.54 1.28 11.39
CA ASP A 99 7.77 -0.16 11.26
C ASP A 99 6.48 -0.91 11.61
N LEU A 100 5.97 -1.70 10.66
CA LEU A 100 4.74 -2.49 10.80
C LEU A 100 5.01 -3.99 10.90
N SER A 101 6.26 -4.40 11.19
CA SER A 101 6.62 -5.81 11.34
C SER A 101 5.91 -6.50 12.50
N GLU A 102 5.52 -5.75 13.54
CA GLU A 102 4.75 -6.26 14.69
C GLU A 102 3.23 -6.09 14.53
N GLY A 103 2.79 -5.41 13.46
CA GLY A 103 1.37 -5.20 13.17
C GLY A 103 0.73 -3.97 13.83
N GLU A 104 1.49 -3.25 14.66
CA GLU A 104 1.07 -2.05 15.37
C GLU A 104 2.23 -1.03 15.45
N PHE A 105 1.88 0.21 15.77
CA PHE A 105 2.81 1.32 16.00
C PHE A 105 2.17 2.32 16.96
N ASP A 106 2.92 2.85 17.92
CA ASP A 106 2.47 3.92 18.80
C ASP A 106 3.64 4.85 19.18
N GLU A 107 3.41 6.16 19.07
CA GLU A 107 4.35 7.21 19.46
C GLU A 107 3.56 8.45 19.96
N TYR A 108 4.26 9.55 20.22
CA TYR A 108 3.67 10.82 20.64
C TYR A 108 4.17 11.97 19.77
N ASP A 109 3.25 12.76 19.21
CA ASP A 109 3.60 13.98 18.48
C ASP A 109 3.81 15.13 19.46
N GLU A 110 5.08 15.45 19.76
CA GLU A 110 5.43 16.55 20.66
C GLU A 110 4.93 17.91 20.17
N LYS A 111 4.83 18.11 18.85
CA LYS A 111 4.39 19.39 18.26
C LYS A 111 2.87 19.52 18.27
N GLY A 112 2.17 18.42 18.03
CA GLY A 112 0.71 18.34 18.10
C GLY A 112 0.16 18.18 19.51
N GLU A 113 1.02 17.81 20.46
CA GLU A 113 0.66 17.43 21.83
C GLU A 113 -0.42 16.33 21.87
N CYS A 114 -0.27 15.31 21.04
CA CYS A 114 -1.23 14.21 20.91
C CYS A 114 -0.55 12.84 20.72
N PRO A 115 -1.15 11.74 21.21
CA PRO A 115 -0.70 10.40 20.86
C PRO A 115 -0.95 10.13 19.38
N VAL A 116 -0.09 9.30 18.79
CA VAL A 116 -0.25 8.77 17.44
C VAL A 116 -0.14 7.26 17.50
N ALA A 117 -1.08 6.55 16.87
CA ALA A 117 -1.07 5.10 16.87
C ALA A 117 -1.66 4.52 15.58
N LEU A 118 -1.24 3.30 15.27
CA LEU A 118 -1.72 2.52 14.15
C LEU A 118 -1.89 1.07 14.59
N SER A 119 -3.02 0.47 14.25
CA SER A 119 -3.27 -0.94 14.55
C SER A 119 -4.25 -1.56 13.54
N LYS A 120 -4.64 -2.82 13.77
CA LYS A 120 -5.62 -3.57 12.98
C LYS A 120 -5.35 -3.52 11.47
N LEU A 121 -4.09 -3.77 11.10
CA LEU A 121 -3.68 -3.84 9.70
C LEU A 121 -4.48 -4.90 8.94
N GLN A 122 -4.86 -4.52 7.73
CA GLN A 122 -5.60 -5.36 6.79
C GLN A 122 -5.02 -5.17 5.39
N SER A 123 -4.92 -6.27 4.65
CA SER A 123 -4.54 -6.25 3.24
C SER A 123 -5.38 -7.23 2.44
N THR A 124 -5.67 -6.90 1.19
CA THR A 124 -6.27 -7.84 0.24
C THR A 124 -5.86 -7.49 -1.18
N PHE A 125 -5.69 -8.51 -2.01
CA PHE A 125 -5.54 -8.33 -3.45
C PHE A 125 -6.90 -8.44 -4.14
N LYS A 126 -7.14 -7.61 -5.16
CA LYS A 126 -8.29 -7.72 -6.07
C LYS A 126 -7.83 -7.72 -7.51
N VAL A 127 -8.36 -8.64 -8.31
CA VAL A 127 -8.15 -8.61 -9.76
C VAL A 127 -8.87 -7.39 -10.34
N VAL A 128 -8.16 -6.60 -11.13
CA VAL A 128 -8.68 -5.39 -11.80
C VAL A 128 -8.48 -5.49 -13.31
N LYS A 129 -9.31 -4.76 -14.07
CA LYS A 129 -9.26 -4.69 -15.52
C LYS A 129 -8.73 -3.34 -15.98
N LYS A 130 -7.81 -3.37 -16.94
CA LYS A 130 -7.34 -2.18 -17.63
C LYS A 130 -8.45 -1.65 -18.55
N GLN A 131 -8.91 -0.42 -18.31
CA GLN A 131 -9.84 0.29 -19.17
C GLN A 131 -9.23 1.62 -19.65
N GLY A 132 -9.39 1.93 -20.93
CA GLY A 132 -9.01 3.23 -21.49
C GLY A 132 -10.18 4.20 -21.46
N PHE A 133 -9.99 5.39 -20.91
CA PHE A 133 -11.00 6.45 -20.92
C PHE A 133 -10.35 7.80 -21.26
N HIS A 134 -10.74 8.40 -22.39
CA HIS A 134 -10.31 9.75 -22.82
C HIS A 134 -8.78 9.98 -22.69
N GLY A 135 -7.97 9.04 -23.17
CA GLY A 135 -6.51 9.13 -23.14
C GLY A 135 -5.86 8.82 -21.77
N LYS A 136 -6.65 8.53 -20.74
CA LYS A 136 -6.19 8.06 -19.43
C LYS A 136 -6.49 6.58 -19.25
N THR A 137 -5.53 5.83 -18.72
CA THR A 137 -5.73 4.42 -18.33
C THR A 137 -6.23 4.38 -16.89
N ARG A 138 -7.25 3.56 -16.62
CA ARG A 138 -7.72 3.23 -15.27
C ARG A 138 -7.74 1.71 -15.08
N TYR A 139 -7.57 1.28 -13.84
CA TYR A 139 -7.71 -0.11 -13.44
C TYR A 139 -8.91 -0.21 -12.49
N VAL A 140 -9.95 -0.94 -12.92
CA VAL A 140 -11.25 -1.06 -12.24
C VAL A 140 -11.72 -2.50 -12.15
#